data_AF-A0A943R8D8-F1
#
_entry.id   AF-A0A943R8D8-F1
#
_cell.length_a   1.000
_cell.length_b   1.000
_cell.length_c   1.000
_cell.angle_alpha   90.00
_cell.angle_beta   90.00
_cell.angle_gamma   90.00
#
_symmetry.space_group_name_H-M   'P 1'
#
loop_
_entity.id
_entity.type
_entity.pdbx_description
1 polymer ?
#
loop_
_entity_poly.entity_id
_entity_poly.type
_entity_poly.pdbx_seq_one_letter_code
_entity_poly.pdbx_strand_id
1 'polypeptide(L)'
;MRKRTWRSALALLLVFALVFTSGLPAVAKTEENRADPTETAAVYLSDMEWTSAEDGWWQVRKDRDVNVHKIVLTDENGEEVSFEKGLGTSGNATIVYDLTGYGALRFQAQIAIQSDNWWGGTNFTLKADGETFYTKNLTSSKGIIPVDVEIPEGTTVLTMENSGGSNSVWAEAQIICDRAVMDRLKTLSVQPEEPAVAVGDSTNLVISAYSNGQESIAITPEQCTYSSNNPEIATIDPDTGVITGVANGIATMTCTVVDAVDSSISRTATCEIIVGEGKEGATWSVASPDENISALFFMDAEGAVRFFTTYAGKTVVSSSPTGLVTNVGDFRDGLTFVSREDEEVTDSYDLIGAKVDHVDATGNQMTLNFTKGGASYSIIVRVYDDGMA
;
A
#
# COMPACT_ATOMS: atom_id res chain seq x y z
N MET A 1 45.51 31.18 -39.20
CA MET A 1 46.62 31.26 -38.23
C MET A 1 46.06 31.49 -36.83
N ARG A 2 46.46 30.64 -35.86
CA ARG A 2 46.44 30.74 -34.37
C ARG A 2 45.10 31.08 -33.68
N LYS A 3 44.40 30.15 -33.00
CA LYS A 3 44.63 29.44 -31.71
C LYS A 3 44.86 30.33 -30.47
N ARG A 4 43.97 30.21 -29.47
CA ARG A 4 44.20 29.90 -28.02
C ARG A 4 42.89 30.09 -27.25
N THR A 5 42.16 29.06 -26.79
CA THR A 5 42.36 28.21 -25.58
C THR A 5 42.86 28.95 -24.34
N TRP A 6 42.01 29.08 -23.31
CA TRP A 6 42.43 29.13 -21.91
C TRP A 6 41.60 28.12 -21.10
N ARG A 7 42.34 27.31 -20.34
CA ARG A 7 41.89 26.28 -19.39
C ARG A 7 42.04 26.83 -17.97
N SER A 8 41.16 26.36 -17.09
CA SER A 8 41.39 25.98 -15.67
C SER A 8 41.76 27.02 -14.60
N ALA A 9 40.95 27.02 -13.53
CA ALA A 9 41.31 27.17 -12.12
C ALA A 9 40.17 26.50 -11.34
N LEU A 10 40.27 25.34 -10.68
CA LEU A 10 41.06 24.89 -9.52
C LEU A 10 40.99 25.82 -8.29
N ALA A 11 40.08 25.48 -7.37
CA ALA A 11 40.08 25.76 -5.92
C ALA A 11 39.21 24.62 -5.34
N LEU A 12 39.65 23.64 -4.54
CA LEU A 12 40.55 23.52 -3.39
C LEU A 12 40.11 24.37 -2.18
N LEU A 13 39.79 23.67 -1.07
CA LEU A 13 39.48 24.06 0.33
C LEU A 13 38.13 23.44 0.75
N LEU A 14 37.94 22.73 1.88
CA LEU A 14 38.79 22.37 3.01
C LEU A 14 38.02 21.30 3.82
N VAL A 15 38.71 20.26 4.27
CA VAL A 15 38.21 19.20 5.18
C VAL A 15 37.91 19.78 6.55
N PHE A 16 36.78 19.43 7.16
CA PHE A 16 36.55 19.54 8.60
C PHE A 16 35.99 18.23 9.14
N ALA A 17 36.89 17.37 9.61
CA ALA A 17 36.57 16.28 10.53
C ALA A 17 36.49 16.88 11.94
N LEU A 18 35.31 16.84 12.56
CA LEU A 18 35.13 17.25 13.95
C LEU A 18 35.17 16.00 14.83
N VAL A 19 36.37 15.78 15.36
CA VAL A 19 36.65 14.87 16.48
C VAL A 19 36.21 15.59 17.75
N PHE A 20 35.13 15.12 18.40
CA PHE A 20 34.87 15.41 19.80
C PHE A 20 35.26 14.19 20.62
N THR A 21 36.43 14.26 21.24
CA THR A 21 36.87 13.38 22.32
C THR A 21 36.69 14.12 23.64
N SER A 22 35.76 13.65 24.48
CA SER A 22 35.78 13.92 25.92
C SER A 22 35.40 12.63 26.63
N GLY A 23 36.37 12.08 27.36
CA GLY A 23 36.32 10.76 27.94
C GLY A 23 35.34 10.61 29.10
N LEU A 24 34.75 9.41 29.15
CA LEU A 24 34.31 8.72 30.35
C LEU A 24 34.89 7.29 30.27
N PRO A 25 35.12 6.63 31.42
CA PRO A 25 36.02 5.48 31.52
C PRO A 25 35.42 4.23 30.86
N ALA A 26 36.32 3.39 30.38
CA ALA A 26 36.07 2.10 29.77
C ALA A 26 35.07 1.24 30.57
N VAL A 27 33.89 1.01 29.97
CA VAL A 27 33.13 -0.22 30.19
C VAL A 27 33.52 -1.16 29.07
N ALA A 28 34.28 -2.18 29.45
CA ALA A 28 34.74 -3.23 28.55
C ALA A 28 33.58 -4.18 28.19
N LYS A 29 33.54 -4.52 26.89
CA LYS A 29 32.92 -5.71 26.28
C LYS A 29 31.41 -5.86 26.36
N THR A 30 30.75 -5.47 25.28
CA THR A 30 29.78 -6.32 24.57
C THR A 30 29.89 -6.03 23.07
N GLU A 31 30.91 -6.58 22.42
CA GLU A 31 30.94 -6.72 20.95
C GLU A 31 30.40 -8.11 20.61
N GLU A 32 29.07 -8.25 20.61
CA GLU A 32 28.37 -9.40 20.03
C GLU A 32 26.94 -8.90 19.74
N ASN A 33 26.47 -9.02 18.50
CA ASN A 33 25.15 -8.58 17.99
C ASN A 33 24.91 -7.09 17.66
N ARG A 34 25.89 -6.38 17.07
CA ARG A 34 25.51 -5.26 16.19
C ARG A 34 25.30 -5.83 14.79
N ALA A 35 24.04 -6.13 14.46
CA ALA A 35 23.65 -6.67 13.18
C ALA A 35 24.19 -5.77 12.05
N ASP A 36 24.80 -6.38 11.02
CA ASP A 36 25.34 -5.63 9.89
C ASP A 36 24.16 -4.96 9.16
N PRO A 37 24.14 -3.62 9.02
CA PRO A 37 23.05 -2.91 8.36
C PRO A 37 22.92 -3.26 6.86
N THR A 38 23.89 -3.96 6.30
CA THR A 38 23.81 -4.51 4.93
C THR A 38 23.04 -5.82 4.86
N GLU A 39 23.01 -6.62 5.93
CA GLU A 39 22.36 -7.94 5.97
C GLU A 39 21.02 -7.93 6.71
N THR A 40 20.84 -6.96 7.61
CA THR A 40 19.63 -6.86 8.43
C THR A 40 18.95 -5.51 8.30
N ALA A 41 17.63 -5.51 8.47
CA ALA A 41 16.80 -4.31 8.46
C ALA A 41 15.98 -4.24 9.76
N ALA A 42 15.97 -3.07 10.39
CA ALA A 42 15.11 -2.81 11.53
C ALA A 42 13.79 -2.19 11.06
N VAL A 43 12.66 -2.74 11.52
CA VAL A 43 11.32 -2.24 11.20
C VAL A 43 10.59 -1.93 12.50
N TYR A 44 10.19 -0.68 12.69
CA TYR A 44 9.38 -0.29 13.84
C TYR A 44 7.95 -0.80 13.68
N LEU A 45 7.43 -1.41 14.74
CA LEU A 45 6.07 -1.94 14.73
C LEU A 45 5.01 -0.84 14.69
N SER A 46 5.33 0.38 15.12
CA SER A 46 4.44 1.53 14.97
C SER A 46 4.32 2.05 13.54
N ASP A 47 5.28 1.74 12.66
CA ASP A 47 5.23 2.08 11.23
C ASP A 47 4.55 0.98 10.39
N MET A 48 4.29 -0.19 10.99
CA MET A 48 3.59 -1.31 10.35
C MET A 48 2.08 -1.23 10.59
N GLU A 49 1.31 -1.69 9.61
CA GLU A 49 -0.12 -1.96 9.83
C GLU A 49 -0.29 -3.31 10.52
N TRP A 50 -0.99 -3.32 11.65
CA TRP A 50 -1.36 -4.53 12.37
C TRP A 50 -2.57 -5.19 11.70
N THR A 51 -2.71 -6.49 11.87
CA THR A 51 -3.90 -7.26 11.48
C THR A 51 -5.07 -6.93 12.42
N SER A 52 -4.78 -6.82 13.71
CA SER A 52 -5.74 -6.41 14.73
C SER A 52 -5.02 -5.80 15.93
N ALA A 53 -5.62 -4.81 16.58
CA ALA A 53 -5.12 -4.26 17.83
C ALA A 53 -6.30 -3.90 18.73
N GLU A 54 -6.33 -4.50 19.91
CA GLU A 54 -7.35 -4.28 20.93
C GLU A 54 -6.65 -3.96 22.25
N ASP A 55 -7.22 -3.05 23.02
CA ASP A 55 -6.80 -2.78 24.39
C ASP A 55 -8.00 -2.72 25.34
N GLY A 56 -7.73 -2.61 26.63
CA GLY A 56 -8.75 -2.67 27.67
C GLY A 56 -9.54 -1.36 27.83
N TRP A 57 -9.28 -0.33 27.04
CA TRP A 57 -9.90 0.99 27.23
C TRP A 57 -10.54 1.57 25.96
N TRP A 58 -9.80 1.69 24.87
CA TRP A 58 -10.33 2.26 23.63
C TRP A 58 -9.59 1.75 22.38
N GLN A 59 -8.33 2.12 22.21
CA GLN A 59 -7.51 1.63 21.10
C GLN A 59 -6.02 1.78 21.43
N VAL A 60 -5.23 0.87 20.87
CA VAL A 60 -3.77 0.92 20.89
C VAL A 60 -3.27 2.16 20.13
N ARG A 61 -2.23 2.80 20.65
CA ARG A 61 -1.68 4.05 20.10
C ARG A 61 -0.31 3.81 19.48
N LYS A 62 -0.13 4.28 18.23
CA LYS A 62 1.17 4.32 17.53
C LYS A 62 1.90 5.62 17.90
N ASP A 63 3.17 5.52 18.27
CA ASP A 63 4.09 6.63 18.60
C ASP A 63 3.58 7.60 19.68
N ARG A 64 2.63 7.14 20.50
CA ARG A 64 1.98 7.91 21.55
C ARG A 64 1.69 7.02 22.74
N ASP A 65 1.57 7.63 23.91
CA ASP A 65 1.00 6.95 25.06
C ASP A 65 -0.52 6.74 24.89
N VAL A 66 -1.15 6.02 25.81
CA VAL A 66 -2.59 5.73 25.73
C VAL A 66 -3.47 7.00 25.74
N ASN A 67 -2.96 8.06 26.37
CA ASN A 67 -3.62 9.36 26.50
C ASN A 67 -3.33 10.30 25.30
N VAL A 68 -2.70 9.80 24.23
CA VAL A 68 -2.36 10.53 23.00
C VAL A 68 -1.28 11.61 23.19
N HIS A 69 -0.51 11.52 24.27
CA HIS A 69 0.68 12.33 24.50
C HIS A 69 1.95 11.63 23.95
N LYS A 70 3.07 12.35 24.00
CA LYS A 70 4.38 11.76 23.73
C LYS A 70 4.68 10.64 24.72
N ILE A 71 5.40 9.63 24.28
CA ILE A 71 5.85 8.55 25.17
C ILE A 71 6.93 9.11 26.09
N VAL A 72 6.62 9.20 27.39
CA VAL A 72 7.55 9.58 28.44
C VAL A 72 7.48 8.54 29.54
N LEU A 73 8.60 7.86 29.78
CA LEU A 73 8.71 6.77 30.75
C LEU A 73 9.62 7.17 31.91
N THR A 74 9.39 6.61 33.08
CA THR A 74 10.19 6.89 34.28
C THR A 74 11.25 5.80 34.47
N ASP A 75 12.53 6.18 34.50
CA ASP A 75 13.64 5.25 34.71
C ASP A 75 13.73 4.76 36.18
N GLU A 76 14.76 3.97 36.50
CA GLU A 76 14.98 3.45 37.87
C GLU A 76 15.32 4.56 38.88
N ASN A 77 15.90 5.68 38.42
CA ASN A 77 16.28 6.83 39.24
C ASN A 77 15.11 7.80 39.46
N GLY A 78 14.01 7.64 38.73
CA GLY A 78 12.86 8.55 38.75
C GLY A 78 12.96 9.69 37.75
N GLU A 79 13.89 9.62 36.80
CA GLU A 79 14.05 10.58 35.70
C GLU A 79 13.12 10.23 34.53
N GLU A 80 12.65 11.26 33.83
CA GLU A 80 11.78 11.10 32.66
C GLU A 80 12.62 10.90 31.39
N VAL A 81 12.30 9.85 30.63
CA VAL A 81 12.92 9.50 29.36
C VAL A 81 11.87 9.53 28.26
N SER A 82 12.10 10.34 27.23
CA SER A 82 11.18 10.49 26.09
C SER A 82 11.54 9.56 24.93
N PHE A 83 10.52 8.97 24.30
CA PHE A 83 10.67 8.14 23.11
C PHE A 83 9.80 8.68 21.98
N GLU A 84 10.34 8.66 20.76
CA GLU A 84 9.60 9.10 19.56
C GLU A 84 8.82 7.94 18.92
N LYS A 85 9.25 6.69 19.12
CA LYS A 85 8.64 5.48 18.57
C LYS A 85 8.13 4.55 19.65
N GLY A 86 7.01 3.87 19.39
CA GLY A 86 6.52 2.81 20.26
C GLY A 86 5.01 2.59 20.19
N LEU A 87 4.52 1.68 21.05
CA LEU A 87 3.12 1.32 21.14
C LEU A 87 2.60 1.56 22.57
N GLY A 88 1.62 2.46 22.71
CA GLY A 88 0.92 2.73 23.95
C GLY A 88 -0.33 1.85 24.07
N THR A 89 -0.49 1.22 25.23
CA THR A 89 -1.61 0.30 25.54
C THR A 89 -2.14 0.56 26.95
N SER A 90 -3.38 0.16 27.21
CA SER A 90 -3.92 0.13 28.57
C SER A 90 -4.71 -1.13 28.84
N GLY A 91 -4.58 -1.63 30.07
CA GLY A 91 -5.27 -2.84 30.50
C GLY A 91 -4.80 -4.09 29.75
N ASN A 92 -5.71 -5.03 29.56
CA ASN A 92 -5.45 -6.20 28.71
C ASN A 92 -5.43 -5.75 27.24
N ALA A 93 -4.32 -5.96 26.56
CA ALA A 93 -4.17 -5.59 25.16
C ALA A 93 -3.62 -6.75 24.34
N THR A 94 -4.06 -6.85 23.09
CA THR A 94 -3.60 -7.84 22.12
C THR A 94 -3.37 -7.14 20.79
N ILE A 95 -2.14 -7.21 20.29
CA ILE A 95 -1.73 -6.62 19.01
C ILE A 95 -1.18 -7.74 18.14
N VAL A 96 -1.71 -7.89 16.93
CA VAL A 96 -1.35 -8.98 16.01
C VAL A 96 -0.78 -8.38 14.73
N TYR A 97 0.42 -8.80 14.35
CA TYR A 97 1.10 -8.40 13.11
C TYR A 97 1.29 -9.60 12.19
N ASP A 98 1.06 -9.39 10.88
CA ASP A 98 1.51 -10.30 9.83
C ASP A 98 2.98 -10.03 9.49
N LEU A 99 3.83 -11.01 9.78
CA LEU A 99 5.27 -11.00 9.49
C LEU A 99 5.62 -11.80 8.22
N THR A 100 4.63 -12.21 7.42
CA THR A 100 4.86 -12.99 6.20
C THR A 100 5.77 -12.24 5.22
N GLY A 101 6.94 -12.82 4.96
CA GLY A 101 7.96 -12.25 4.06
C GLY A 101 8.86 -11.20 4.71
N TYR A 102 8.76 -10.98 6.02
CA TYR A 102 9.70 -10.11 6.74
C TYR A 102 10.98 -10.85 7.15
N GLY A 103 10.98 -12.18 7.27
CA GLY A 103 12.15 -12.94 7.74
C GLY A 103 12.61 -12.45 9.11
N ALA A 104 11.67 -12.24 10.04
CA ALA A 104 11.96 -11.66 11.35
C ALA A 104 12.85 -12.60 12.18
N LEU A 105 13.97 -12.08 12.66
CA LEU A 105 14.99 -12.81 13.42
C LEU A 105 14.92 -12.49 14.92
N ARG A 106 14.66 -11.21 15.26
CA ARG A 106 14.64 -10.73 16.64
C ARG A 106 13.57 -9.69 16.87
N PHE A 107 13.10 -9.60 18.11
CA PHE A 107 12.25 -8.53 18.61
C PHE A 107 13.05 -7.70 19.62
N GLN A 108 13.01 -6.39 19.48
CA GLN A 108 13.64 -5.43 20.38
C GLN A 108 12.65 -4.36 20.82
N ALA A 109 12.57 -4.07 22.12
CA ALA A 109 11.75 -3.00 22.67
C ALA A 109 12.24 -2.57 24.06
N GLN A 110 11.72 -1.45 24.54
CA GLN A 110 11.83 -0.98 25.92
C GLN A 110 10.44 -1.04 26.56
N ILE A 111 10.23 -1.99 27.48
CA ILE A 111 8.93 -2.16 28.15
C ILE A 111 8.88 -1.40 29.46
N ALA A 112 7.77 -0.71 29.72
CA ALA A 112 7.53 -0.02 30.98
C ALA A 112 6.03 0.11 31.29
N ILE A 113 5.72 0.24 32.57
CA ILE A 113 4.40 0.68 33.05
C ILE A 113 4.45 2.20 33.20
N GLN A 114 3.46 2.91 32.65
CA GLN A 114 3.39 4.35 32.73
C GLN A 114 3.07 4.81 34.16
N SER A 115 3.73 5.86 34.63
CA SER A 115 3.62 6.34 36.01
C SER A 115 2.31 7.08 36.31
N ASP A 116 1.58 7.51 35.27
CA ASP A 116 0.34 8.28 35.39
C ASP A 116 -0.89 7.44 35.78
N ASN A 117 -0.85 6.12 35.56
CA ASN A 117 -1.97 5.23 35.84
C ASN A 117 -1.51 3.79 36.14
N TRP A 118 -1.20 3.54 37.41
CA TRP A 118 -0.69 2.26 37.90
C TRP A 118 -1.72 1.54 38.80
N TRP A 119 -2.33 0.47 38.28
CA TRP A 119 -3.37 -0.33 38.97
C TRP A 119 -2.86 -1.72 39.38
N GLY A 120 -1.55 -1.96 39.30
CA GLY A 120 -0.91 -3.24 39.58
C GLY A 120 0.15 -3.61 38.54
N GLY A 121 0.64 -4.84 38.59
CA GLY A 121 1.60 -5.32 37.61
C GLY A 121 0.98 -5.55 36.23
N THR A 122 1.82 -5.52 35.20
CA THR A 122 1.47 -5.90 33.82
C THR A 122 2.44 -6.97 33.33
N ASN A 123 1.91 -8.03 32.74
CA ASN A 123 2.66 -9.02 31.99
C ASN A 123 2.75 -8.61 30.53
N PHE A 124 3.97 -8.59 30.00
CA PHE A 124 4.29 -8.38 28.60
C PHE A 124 4.62 -9.73 28.01
N THR A 125 3.82 -10.21 27.06
CA THR A 125 3.93 -11.54 26.45
C THR A 125 4.08 -11.41 24.95
N LEU A 126 5.00 -12.18 24.37
CA LEU A 126 5.16 -12.29 22.92
C LEU A 126 4.89 -13.74 22.49
N LYS A 127 4.10 -13.88 21.44
CA LYS A 127 3.78 -15.17 20.81
C LYS A 127 4.14 -15.16 19.34
N ALA A 128 4.70 -16.26 18.88
CA ALA A 128 5.02 -16.55 17.49
C ALA A 128 4.07 -17.65 17.01
N ASP A 129 3.27 -17.36 15.98
CA ASP A 129 2.26 -18.29 15.43
C ASP A 129 1.34 -18.91 16.50
N GLY A 130 1.02 -18.13 17.54
CA GLY A 130 0.18 -18.53 18.67
C GLY A 130 0.92 -19.17 19.85
N GLU A 131 2.19 -19.54 19.71
CA GLU A 131 3.00 -20.11 20.78
C GLU A 131 3.79 -19.04 21.55
N THR A 132 3.73 -19.06 22.88
CA THR A 132 4.44 -18.08 23.71
C THR A 132 5.93 -18.39 23.75
N PHE A 133 6.76 -17.44 23.32
CA PHE A 133 8.22 -17.56 23.40
C PHE A 133 8.87 -16.60 24.39
N TYR A 134 8.15 -15.55 24.80
CA TYR A 134 8.62 -14.60 25.81
C TYR A 134 7.49 -14.14 26.74
N THR A 135 7.79 -13.99 28.02
CA THR A 135 6.92 -13.32 28.98
C THR A 135 7.73 -12.63 30.06
N LYS A 136 7.39 -11.38 30.36
CA LYS A 136 8.01 -10.59 31.42
C LYS A 136 6.95 -9.88 32.24
N ASN A 137 6.98 -10.07 33.55
CA ASN A 137 6.12 -9.34 34.48
C ASN A 137 6.83 -8.08 35.00
N LEU A 138 6.15 -6.94 34.96
CA LEU A 138 6.55 -5.72 35.64
C LEU A 138 5.58 -5.45 36.79
N THR A 139 6.12 -5.06 37.95
CA THR A 139 5.35 -4.74 39.16
C THR A 139 5.57 -3.31 39.64
N SER A 140 6.29 -2.48 38.89
CA SER A 140 6.65 -1.12 39.24
C SER A 140 6.51 -0.23 38.02
N SER A 141 6.04 1.01 38.20
CA SER A 141 6.04 2.07 37.18
C SER A 141 7.36 2.86 37.14
N LYS A 142 8.36 2.42 37.89
CA LYS A 142 9.75 2.90 37.83
C LYS A 142 10.62 1.81 37.26
N GLY A 143 11.40 2.17 36.25
CA GLY A 143 12.29 1.27 35.53
C GLY A 143 11.80 1.00 34.12
N ILE A 144 12.71 1.13 33.16
CA ILE A 144 12.52 0.80 31.75
C ILE A 144 13.32 -0.47 31.50
N ILE A 145 12.67 -1.52 31.05
CA ILE A 145 13.31 -2.82 30.87
C ILE A 145 13.54 -3.08 29.38
N PRO A 146 14.80 -3.21 28.93
CA PRO A 146 15.09 -3.62 27.56
C PRO A 146 14.69 -5.09 27.36
N VAL A 147 14.06 -5.33 26.22
CA VAL A 147 13.72 -6.66 25.71
C VAL A 147 14.48 -6.84 24.41
N ASP A 148 15.27 -7.91 24.32
CA ASP A 148 15.93 -8.34 23.10
C ASP A 148 15.88 -9.86 23.05
N VAL A 149 15.02 -10.40 22.18
CA VAL A 149 14.71 -11.83 22.10
C VAL A 149 14.69 -12.32 20.67
N GLU A 150 15.10 -13.57 20.47
CA GLU A 150 15.01 -14.23 19.17
C GLU A 150 13.57 -14.63 18.87
N ILE A 151 13.15 -14.35 17.64
CA ILE A 151 11.86 -14.80 17.12
C ILE A 151 12.11 -16.18 16.48
N PRO A 152 11.27 -17.20 16.77
CA PRO A 152 11.38 -18.51 16.14
C PRO A 152 11.44 -18.41 14.61
N GLU A 153 12.33 -19.19 13.98
CA GLU A 153 12.51 -19.19 12.53
C GLU A 153 11.21 -19.58 11.81
N GLY A 154 10.88 -18.85 10.75
CA GLY A 154 9.66 -19.10 9.96
C GLY A 154 8.38 -18.50 10.54
N THR A 155 8.47 -17.71 11.62
CA THR A 155 7.31 -17.03 12.22
C THR A 155 6.57 -16.17 11.19
N THR A 156 5.26 -16.40 11.04
CA THR A 156 4.41 -15.61 10.14
C THR A 156 3.50 -14.63 10.88
N VAL A 157 3.18 -14.90 12.14
CA VAL A 157 2.31 -14.05 12.96
C VAL A 157 3.00 -13.74 14.28
N LEU A 158 3.19 -12.45 14.58
CA LEU A 158 3.62 -11.99 15.88
C LEU A 158 2.43 -11.45 16.66
N THR A 159 2.18 -11.99 17.85
CA THR A 159 1.18 -11.47 18.79
C THR A 159 1.86 -10.89 20.01
N MET A 160 1.57 -9.63 20.32
CA MET A 160 2.00 -8.93 21.52
C MET A 160 0.81 -8.81 22.46
N GLU A 161 0.97 -9.28 23.70
CA GLU A 161 -0.09 -9.24 24.71
C GLU A 161 0.38 -8.49 25.94
N ASN A 162 -0.48 -7.62 26.45
CA ASN A 162 -0.39 -7.09 27.80
C ASN A 162 -1.50 -7.69 28.64
N SER A 163 -1.16 -8.19 29.84
CA SER A 163 -2.14 -8.67 30.81
C SER A 163 -1.92 -7.99 32.16
N GLY A 164 -2.86 -7.14 32.55
CA GLY A 164 -2.75 -6.26 33.70
C GLY A 164 -3.75 -5.11 33.60
N GLY A 165 -3.89 -4.30 34.65
CA GLY A 165 -4.79 -3.15 34.67
C GLY A 165 -4.12 -1.81 34.34
N SER A 166 -2.81 -1.78 34.20
CA SER A 166 -2.04 -0.54 34.13
C SER A 166 -1.81 -0.07 32.69
N ASN A 167 -1.54 1.22 32.54
CA ASN A 167 -1.05 1.76 31.28
C ASN A 167 0.36 1.23 31.03
N SER A 168 0.59 0.69 29.84
CA SER A 168 1.83 0.01 29.48
C SER A 168 2.30 0.44 28.11
N VAL A 169 3.61 0.54 27.95
CA VAL A 169 4.23 0.99 26.71
C VAL A 169 5.30 0.00 26.25
N TRP A 170 5.28 -0.28 24.95
CA TRP A 170 6.36 -0.92 24.21
C TRP A 170 7.13 0.17 23.45
N ALA A 171 8.06 0.85 24.11
CA ALA A 171 8.83 1.93 23.49
C ALA A 171 9.89 1.34 22.54
N GLU A 172 10.16 2.02 21.43
CA GLU A 172 11.09 1.57 20.38
C GLU A 172 10.85 0.13 19.91
N ALA A 173 9.60 -0.34 19.96
CA ALA A 173 9.27 -1.70 19.56
C ALA A 173 9.55 -1.90 18.07
N GLN A 174 10.52 -2.76 17.77
CA GLN A 174 11.00 -3.06 16.44
C GLN A 174 11.30 -4.54 16.28
N ILE A 175 11.25 -5.00 15.04
CA ILE A 175 11.76 -6.31 14.63
C ILE A 175 13.02 -6.13 13.80
N ILE A 176 13.97 -7.04 13.98
CA ILE A 176 15.16 -7.15 13.14
C ILE A 176 14.93 -8.28 12.15
N CYS A 177 15.02 -7.95 10.88
CA CYS A 177 14.66 -8.79 9.76
C CYS A 177 15.86 -9.12 8.88
N ASP A 178 15.84 -10.28 8.24
CA ASP A 178 16.75 -10.60 7.15
C ASP A 178 16.40 -9.75 5.92
N ARG A 179 17.34 -8.91 5.51
CA ARG A 179 17.14 -8.00 4.38
C ARG A 179 16.92 -8.74 3.06
N ALA A 180 17.61 -9.87 2.86
CA ALA A 180 17.46 -10.67 1.65
C ALA A 180 16.07 -11.30 1.53
N VAL A 181 15.40 -11.56 2.66
CA VAL A 181 14.01 -12.00 2.70
C VAL A 181 13.04 -10.83 2.50
N MET A 182 13.32 -9.67 3.11
CA MET A 182 12.48 -8.47 2.95
C MET A 182 12.43 -7.95 1.52
N ASP A 183 13.49 -8.12 0.74
CA ASP A 183 13.58 -7.67 -0.65
C ASP A 183 12.90 -8.64 -1.64
N ARG A 184 12.32 -9.75 -1.15
CA ARG A 184 11.59 -10.74 -1.98
C ARG A 184 10.28 -10.19 -2.53
N LEU A 185 9.87 -10.72 -3.68
CA LEU A 185 8.59 -10.43 -4.31
C LEU A 185 7.41 -10.70 -3.35
N LYS A 186 6.71 -9.62 -2.94
CA LYS A 186 5.52 -9.71 -2.08
C LYS A 186 4.23 -9.44 -2.84
N THR A 187 4.19 -8.39 -3.64
CA THR A 187 2.99 -7.93 -4.35
C THR A 187 3.32 -7.64 -5.81
N LEU A 188 2.35 -7.92 -6.69
CA LEU A 188 2.44 -7.67 -8.12
C LEU A 188 1.17 -6.96 -8.58
N SER A 189 1.33 -5.92 -9.38
CA SER A 189 0.26 -5.24 -10.10
C SER A 189 0.64 -5.12 -11.57
N VAL A 190 -0.34 -5.29 -12.45
CA VAL A 190 -0.16 -5.10 -13.89
C VAL A 190 -1.29 -4.27 -14.46
N GLN A 191 -0.96 -3.46 -15.45
CA GLN A 191 -1.92 -2.69 -16.24
C GLN A 191 -1.34 -2.44 -17.63
N PRO A 192 -2.17 -2.38 -18.68
CA PRO A 192 -1.68 -1.91 -19.97
C PRO A 192 -1.33 -0.41 -19.89
N GLU A 193 -0.35 0.02 -20.69
CA GLU A 193 -0.01 1.44 -20.84
C GLU A 193 -1.20 2.22 -21.42
N GLU A 194 -1.91 1.60 -22.37
CA GLU A 194 -3.20 2.08 -22.89
C GLU A 194 -4.30 1.05 -22.61
N PRO A 195 -5.34 1.40 -21.82
CA PRO A 195 -6.39 0.45 -21.44
C PRO A 195 -7.34 0.06 -22.59
N ALA A 196 -7.28 0.80 -23.70
CA ALA A 196 -7.95 0.45 -24.94
C ALA A 196 -7.01 0.67 -26.14
N VAL A 197 -7.06 -0.26 -27.09
CA VAL A 197 -6.27 -0.21 -28.33
C VAL A 197 -7.17 -0.47 -29.55
N ALA A 198 -6.84 0.09 -30.70
CA ALA A 198 -7.54 -0.25 -31.93
C ALA A 198 -7.17 -1.67 -32.40
N VAL A 199 -8.00 -2.24 -33.28
CA VAL A 199 -7.69 -3.52 -33.92
C VAL A 199 -6.44 -3.38 -34.79
N GLY A 200 -5.44 -4.23 -34.55
CA GLY A 200 -4.15 -4.22 -35.22
C GLY A 200 -3.07 -3.38 -34.52
N ASP A 201 -3.44 -2.56 -33.54
CA ASP A 201 -2.48 -1.78 -32.75
C ASP A 201 -1.96 -2.57 -31.54
N SER A 202 -0.90 -2.06 -30.93
CA SER A 202 -0.22 -2.70 -29.81
C SER A 202 0.03 -1.74 -28.65
N THR A 203 0.07 -2.26 -27.43
CA THR A 203 0.41 -1.53 -26.21
C THR A 203 1.30 -2.38 -25.31
N ASN A 204 2.05 -1.75 -24.42
CA ASN A 204 2.91 -2.46 -23.47
C ASN A 204 2.14 -2.82 -22.20
N LEU A 205 2.53 -3.92 -21.57
CA LEU A 205 2.14 -4.21 -20.20
C LEU A 205 3.10 -3.54 -19.21
N VAL A 206 2.57 -2.71 -18.32
CA VAL A 206 3.31 -2.10 -17.22
C VAL A 206 3.22 -3.02 -16.01
N ILE A 207 4.37 -3.47 -15.51
CA ILE A 207 4.50 -4.35 -14.35
C ILE A 207 5.04 -3.53 -13.17
N SER A 208 4.35 -3.58 -12.03
CA SER A 208 4.79 -2.98 -10.78
C SER A 208 4.87 -4.05 -9.70
N ALA A 209 6.08 -4.28 -9.19
CA ALA A 209 6.37 -5.28 -8.16
C ALA A 209 6.90 -4.61 -6.89
N TYR A 210 6.49 -5.14 -5.73
CA TYR A 210 6.78 -4.57 -4.42
C TYR A 210 7.26 -5.65 -3.45
N SER A 211 8.13 -5.27 -2.51
CA SER A 211 8.61 -6.11 -1.41
C SER A 211 8.27 -5.47 -0.06
N ASN A 212 8.61 -6.15 1.04
CA ASN A 212 8.47 -5.54 2.38
C ASN A 212 9.58 -4.51 2.66
N GLY A 213 10.71 -4.60 1.96
CA GLY A 213 11.86 -3.70 2.12
C GLY A 213 11.97 -2.56 1.10
N GLN A 214 11.24 -2.63 -0.02
CA GLN A 214 11.36 -1.70 -1.12
C GLN A 214 10.00 -1.34 -1.74
N GLU A 215 9.81 -0.04 -2.00
CA GLU A 215 8.63 0.50 -2.71
C GLU A 215 8.57 0.11 -4.19
N SER A 216 9.64 -0.47 -4.74
CA SER A 216 9.64 -1.02 -6.10
C SER A 216 10.77 -2.03 -6.27
N ILE A 217 10.47 -3.16 -6.91
CA ILE A 217 11.45 -4.16 -7.34
C ILE A 217 11.59 -4.08 -8.87
N ALA A 218 12.81 -4.05 -9.37
CA ALA A 218 13.07 -4.18 -10.81
C ALA A 218 12.83 -5.62 -11.25
N ILE A 219 11.99 -5.80 -12.28
CA ILE A 219 11.66 -7.10 -12.87
C ILE A 219 12.32 -7.21 -14.25
N THR A 220 12.93 -8.36 -14.53
CA THR A 220 13.47 -8.67 -15.86
C THR A 220 12.50 -9.54 -16.67
N PRO A 221 12.56 -9.50 -18.01
CA PRO A 221 11.65 -10.28 -18.85
C PRO A 221 11.69 -11.79 -18.57
N GLU A 222 12.84 -12.34 -18.17
CA GLU A 222 13.01 -13.78 -17.90
C GLU A 222 12.25 -14.26 -16.65
N GLN A 223 11.85 -13.34 -15.78
CA GLN A 223 11.03 -13.65 -14.59
C GLN A 223 9.55 -13.74 -14.92
N CYS A 224 9.14 -13.28 -16.10
CA CYS A 224 7.75 -13.07 -16.46
C CYS A 224 7.23 -14.19 -17.36
N THR A 225 5.99 -14.57 -17.11
CA THR A 225 5.21 -15.42 -18.02
C THR A 225 3.87 -14.75 -18.28
N TYR A 226 3.48 -14.71 -19.54
CA TYR A 226 2.30 -13.99 -19.99
C TYR A 226 1.28 -14.95 -20.63
N SER A 227 0.00 -14.63 -20.47
CA SER A 227 -1.07 -15.31 -21.22
C SER A 227 -2.26 -14.39 -21.43
N SER A 228 -3.00 -14.65 -22.51
CA SER A 228 -4.30 -14.04 -22.78
C SER A 228 -5.38 -15.09 -22.63
N ASN A 229 -6.48 -14.75 -21.95
CA ASN A 229 -7.63 -15.66 -21.86
C ASN A 229 -8.38 -15.79 -23.20
N ASN A 230 -8.21 -14.83 -24.12
CA ASN A 230 -8.88 -14.83 -25.42
C ASN A 230 -7.97 -14.25 -26.53
N PRO A 231 -7.06 -15.08 -27.07
CA PRO A 231 -6.15 -14.69 -28.16
C PRO A 231 -6.83 -14.27 -29.47
N GLU A 232 -8.12 -14.59 -29.66
CA GLU A 232 -8.88 -14.13 -30.83
C GLU A 232 -9.26 -12.64 -30.73
N ILE A 233 -9.28 -12.08 -29.51
CA ILE A 233 -9.53 -10.66 -29.24
C ILE A 233 -8.21 -9.91 -29.07
N ALA A 234 -7.31 -10.42 -28.23
CA ALA A 234 -6.00 -9.81 -28.00
C ALA A 234 -4.94 -10.87 -27.69
N THR A 235 -3.78 -10.77 -28.32
CA THR A 235 -2.61 -11.61 -28.02
C THR A 235 -1.65 -10.86 -27.11
N ILE A 236 -0.81 -11.60 -26.37
CA ILE A 236 0.33 -11.06 -25.64
C ILE A 236 1.58 -11.83 -26.03
N ASP A 237 2.62 -11.11 -26.41
CA ASP A 237 3.90 -11.70 -26.78
C ASP A 237 4.57 -12.30 -25.53
N PRO A 238 4.95 -13.60 -25.55
CA PRO A 238 5.43 -14.30 -24.36
C PRO A 238 6.82 -13.84 -23.91
N ASP A 239 7.62 -13.22 -24.78
CA ASP A 239 8.99 -12.80 -24.48
C ASP A 239 9.06 -11.32 -24.06
N THR A 240 8.20 -10.49 -24.65
CA THR A 240 8.24 -9.03 -24.48
C THR A 240 7.09 -8.47 -23.65
N GLY A 241 5.99 -9.21 -23.49
CA GLY A 241 4.78 -8.71 -22.81
C GLY A 241 3.98 -7.67 -23.61
N VAL A 242 4.30 -7.49 -24.90
CA VAL A 242 3.56 -6.58 -25.79
C VAL A 242 2.20 -7.18 -26.11
N ILE A 243 1.14 -6.41 -25.89
CA ILE A 243 -0.25 -6.78 -26.18
C ILE A 243 -0.59 -6.28 -27.58
N THR A 244 -1.25 -7.11 -28.40
CA THR A 244 -1.73 -6.73 -29.73
C THR A 244 -3.22 -7.00 -29.88
N GLY A 245 -3.98 -6.00 -30.32
CA GLY A 245 -5.40 -6.11 -30.60
C GLY A 245 -5.67 -6.89 -31.90
N VAL A 246 -6.53 -7.91 -31.83
CA VAL A 246 -6.86 -8.80 -32.96
C VAL A 246 -8.29 -8.59 -33.46
N ALA A 247 -9.25 -8.45 -32.56
CA ALA A 247 -10.66 -8.24 -32.91
C ALA A 247 -11.39 -7.46 -31.80
N ASN A 248 -12.54 -6.87 -32.13
CA ASN A 248 -13.36 -6.15 -31.16
C ASN A 248 -13.72 -7.04 -29.97
N GLY A 249 -13.49 -6.55 -28.76
CA GLY A 249 -13.85 -7.26 -27.54
C GLY A 249 -13.06 -6.84 -26.31
N ILE A 250 -13.21 -7.63 -25.25
CA ILE A 250 -12.43 -7.50 -24.01
C ILE A 250 -11.65 -8.80 -23.82
N ALA A 251 -10.37 -8.69 -23.51
CA ALA A 251 -9.53 -9.81 -23.12
C ALA A 251 -8.85 -9.53 -21.77
N THR A 252 -8.57 -10.60 -21.02
CA THR A 252 -7.84 -10.56 -19.75
C THR A 252 -6.42 -11.03 -19.99
N MET A 253 -5.47 -10.14 -19.74
CA MET A 253 -4.04 -10.44 -19.73
C MET A 253 -3.64 -10.89 -18.34
N THR A 254 -2.89 -11.99 -18.27
CA THR A 254 -2.33 -12.53 -17.04
C THR A 254 -0.82 -12.47 -17.12
N CYS A 255 -0.20 -11.91 -16.08
CA CYS A 255 1.24 -11.91 -15.90
C CYS A 255 1.56 -12.65 -14.59
N THR A 256 2.46 -13.63 -14.67
CA THR A 256 3.04 -14.26 -13.49
C THR A 256 4.52 -13.93 -13.43
N VAL A 257 4.96 -13.39 -12.30
CA VAL A 257 6.36 -13.06 -12.02
C VAL A 257 6.89 -14.02 -10.96
N VAL A 258 8.07 -14.58 -11.20
CA VAL A 258 8.81 -15.41 -10.26
C VAL A 258 9.93 -14.59 -9.63
N ASP A 259 10.16 -14.74 -8.32
CA ASP A 259 11.24 -14.06 -7.62
C ASP A 259 12.61 -14.44 -8.21
N ALA A 260 13.52 -13.47 -8.30
CA ALA A 260 14.81 -13.64 -8.95
C ALA A 260 15.76 -14.60 -8.22
N VAL A 261 15.52 -14.89 -6.93
CA VAL A 261 16.40 -15.76 -6.14
C VAL A 261 15.67 -17.01 -5.65
N ASP A 262 14.39 -16.90 -5.28
CA ASP A 262 13.59 -18.04 -4.85
C ASP A 262 12.45 -18.34 -5.83
N SER A 263 12.67 -19.33 -6.70
CA SER A 263 11.69 -19.70 -7.71
C SER A 263 10.39 -20.32 -7.18
N SER A 264 10.32 -20.63 -5.87
CA SER A 264 9.07 -21.04 -5.23
C SER A 264 8.13 -19.87 -4.95
N ILE A 265 8.66 -18.64 -4.94
CA ILE A 265 7.88 -17.41 -4.74
C ILE A 265 7.45 -16.89 -6.11
N SER A 266 6.15 -16.97 -6.37
CA SER A 266 5.54 -16.37 -7.56
C SER A 266 4.33 -15.52 -7.20
N ARG A 267 4.06 -14.51 -8.02
CA ARG A 267 2.84 -13.70 -7.95
C ARG A 267 2.22 -13.62 -9.32
N THR A 268 0.90 -13.69 -9.35
CA THR A 268 0.10 -13.57 -10.57
C THR A 268 -0.82 -12.38 -10.42
N ALA A 269 -0.86 -11.55 -11.45
CA ALA A 269 -1.76 -10.42 -11.55
C ALA A 269 -2.42 -10.41 -12.93
N THR A 270 -3.62 -9.82 -12.98
CA THR A 270 -4.43 -9.76 -14.20
C THR A 270 -4.87 -8.33 -14.46
N CYS A 271 -4.95 -7.97 -15.73
CA CYS A 271 -5.57 -6.74 -16.18
C CYS A 271 -6.40 -6.99 -17.42
N GLU A 272 -7.27 -6.05 -17.74
CA GLU A 272 -8.16 -6.14 -18.89
C GLU A 272 -7.67 -5.19 -19.97
N ILE A 273 -7.84 -5.60 -21.23
CA ILE A 273 -7.60 -4.79 -22.41
C ILE A 273 -8.87 -4.77 -23.26
N ILE A 274 -9.28 -3.57 -23.64
CA ILE A 274 -10.36 -3.36 -24.60
C ILE A 274 -9.75 -3.20 -25.99
N VAL A 275 -10.29 -3.94 -26.95
CA VAL A 275 -9.86 -3.86 -28.34
C VAL A 275 -10.99 -3.34 -29.20
N GLY A 276 -10.69 -2.34 -30.03
CA GLY A 276 -11.67 -1.69 -30.92
C GLY A 276 -12.84 -1.10 -30.13
N GLU A 277 -14.06 -1.46 -30.54
CA GLU A 277 -15.31 -1.02 -29.86
C GLU A 277 -15.59 -1.77 -28.54
N GLY A 278 -14.73 -2.72 -28.17
CA GLY A 278 -14.95 -3.59 -27.02
C GLY A 278 -16.04 -4.63 -27.28
N LYS A 279 -16.71 -5.06 -26.21
CA LYS A 279 -17.72 -6.11 -26.25
C LYS A 279 -19.12 -5.50 -26.13
N GLU A 280 -20.00 -5.80 -27.08
CA GLU A 280 -21.39 -5.35 -27.04
C GLU A 280 -22.09 -5.78 -25.74
N GLY A 281 -22.77 -4.82 -25.08
CA GLY A 281 -23.42 -5.05 -23.78
C GLY A 281 -22.46 -5.21 -22.59
N ALA A 282 -21.16 -4.97 -22.80
CA ALA A 282 -20.14 -4.98 -21.75
C ALA A 282 -19.07 -3.88 -21.92
N THR A 283 -19.19 -3.03 -22.95
CA THR A 283 -18.34 -1.85 -23.17
C THR A 283 -19.21 -0.69 -23.61
N TRP A 284 -18.99 0.46 -22.99
CA TRP A 284 -19.75 1.68 -23.23
C TRP A 284 -18.85 2.89 -23.11
N SER A 285 -19.11 3.92 -23.91
CA SER A 285 -18.38 5.18 -23.84
C SER A 285 -19.32 6.37 -23.99
N VAL A 286 -18.88 7.47 -23.39
CA VAL A 286 -19.50 8.79 -23.49
C VAL A 286 -18.37 9.84 -23.56
N ALA A 287 -18.51 10.80 -24.46
CA ALA A 287 -17.55 11.88 -24.65
C ALA A 287 -18.18 13.23 -24.31
N SER A 288 -17.35 14.21 -23.96
CA SER A 288 -17.76 15.61 -23.86
C SER A 288 -18.28 16.13 -25.20
N PRO A 289 -19.11 17.18 -25.22
CA PRO A 289 -19.53 17.85 -26.45
C PRO A 289 -18.38 18.25 -27.38
N ASP A 290 -17.22 18.63 -26.84
CA ASP A 290 -16.01 18.95 -27.61
C ASP A 290 -15.10 17.75 -27.95
N GLU A 291 -15.50 16.54 -27.55
CA GLU A 291 -14.78 15.28 -27.72
C GLU A 291 -13.39 15.19 -27.05
N ASN A 292 -13.00 16.18 -26.24
CA ASN A 292 -11.71 16.17 -25.56
C ASN A 292 -11.69 15.25 -24.33
N ILE A 293 -12.82 15.10 -23.62
CA ILE A 293 -12.94 14.19 -22.49
C ILE A 293 -13.75 12.98 -22.92
N SER A 294 -13.27 11.78 -22.62
CA SER A 294 -14.00 10.55 -22.88
C SER A 294 -13.91 9.62 -21.69
N ALA A 295 -15.06 9.13 -21.22
CA ALA A 295 -15.16 8.12 -20.20
C ALA A 295 -15.55 6.79 -20.84
N LEU A 296 -14.76 5.75 -20.62
CA LEU A 296 -15.02 4.40 -21.11
C LEU A 296 -15.28 3.48 -19.92
N PHE A 297 -16.40 2.79 -19.97
CA PHE A 297 -16.84 1.81 -19.00
C PHE A 297 -16.80 0.42 -19.63
N PHE A 298 -16.40 -0.56 -18.84
CA PHE A 298 -16.44 -1.96 -19.26
C PHE A 298 -16.77 -2.87 -18.08
N MET A 299 -17.35 -4.02 -18.40
CA MET A 299 -17.76 -5.04 -17.42
C MET A 299 -16.92 -6.30 -17.62
N ASP A 300 -16.31 -6.77 -16.53
CA ASP A 300 -15.49 -7.97 -16.51
C ASP A 300 -16.34 -9.26 -16.54
N ALA A 301 -15.68 -10.43 -16.49
CA ALA A 301 -16.36 -11.71 -16.52
C ALA A 301 -17.13 -12.00 -15.22
N GLU A 302 -16.71 -11.40 -14.12
CA GLU A 302 -17.30 -11.48 -12.78
C GLU A 302 -18.49 -10.52 -12.62
N GLY A 303 -18.73 -9.64 -13.59
CA GLY A 303 -19.80 -8.65 -13.56
C GLY A 303 -19.46 -7.40 -12.73
N ALA A 304 -18.18 -7.10 -12.52
CA ALA A 304 -17.73 -5.81 -11.98
C ALA A 304 -17.60 -4.79 -13.11
N VAL A 305 -18.07 -3.57 -12.86
CA VAL A 305 -17.96 -2.47 -13.82
C VAL A 305 -16.83 -1.54 -13.42
N ARG A 306 -15.92 -1.30 -14.36
CA ARG A 306 -14.76 -0.43 -14.21
C ARG A 306 -14.80 0.66 -15.27
N PHE A 307 -14.08 1.74 -15.01
CA PHE A 307 -13.97 2.83 -15.97
C PHE A 307 -12.56 3.42 -15.99
N PHE A 308 -12.25 4.11 -17.08
CA PHE A 308 -11.14 5.05 -17.14
C PHE A 308 -11.57 6.27 -17.94
N THR A 309 -10.83 7.35 -17.77
CA THR A 309 -11.14 8.64 -18.39
C THR A 309 -9.91 9.14 -19.13
N THR A 310 -10.13 9.62 -20.35
CA THR A 310 -9.10 10.29 -21.15
C THR A 310 -9.40 11.76 -21.32
N TYR A 311 -8.35 12.57 -21.41
CA TYR A 311 -8.38 13.98 -21.80
C TYR A 311 -7.39 14.20 -22.94
N ALA A 312 -7.87 14.70 -24.08
CA ALA A 312 -7.11 14.86 -25.32
C ALA A 312 -6.35 13.57 -25.71
N GLY A 313 -7.02 12.42 -25.57
CA GLY A 313 -6.48 11.08 -25.85
C GLY A 313 -5.52 10.51 -24.80
N LYS A 314 -5.23 11.22 -23.71
CA LYS A 314 -4.37 10.72 -22.63
C LYS A 314 -5.19 10.28 -21.43
N THR A 315 -4.90 9.10 -20.88
CA THR A 315 -5.53 8.63 -19.64
C THR A 315 -5.23 9.58 -18.47
N VAL A 316 -6.27 10.13 -17.86
CA VAL A 316 -6.21 11.01 -16.68
C VAL A 316 -6.78 10.33 -15.42
N VAL A 317 -7.67 9.36 -15.60
CA VAL A 317 -8.13 8.46 -14.54
C VAL A 317 -7.84 7.05 -15.03
N SER A 318 -6.97 6.32 -14.33
CA SER A 318 -6.67 4.92 -14.63
C SER A 318 -7.86 4.02 -14.29
N SER A 319 -7.83 2.78 -14.75
CA SER A 319 -8.89 1.78 -14.51
C SER A 319 -9.30 1.76 -13.03
N SER A 320 -10.55 2.15 -12.77
CA SER A 320 -11.11 2.35 -11.44
C SER A 320 -12.43 1.61 -11.29
N PRO A 321 -12.70 0.94 -10.15
CA PRO A 321 -13.96 0.27 -9.90
C PRO A 321 -15.09 1.29 -9.66
N THR A 322 -16.30 0.97 -10.11
CA THR A 322 -17.50 1.78 -9.83
C THR A 322 -18.31 1.28 -8.62
N GLY A 323 -18.00 0.07 -8.14
CA GLY A 323 -18.82 -0.70 -7.21
C GLY A 323 -19.17 -0.02 -5.89
N LEU A 324 -20.38 -0.27 -5.40
CA LEU A 324 -20.93 0.27 -4.16
C LEU A 324 -21.29 -0.83 -3.16
N VAL A 325 -20.88 -0.68 -1.89
CA VAL A 325 -21.30 -1.56 -0.78
C VAL A 325 -22.31 -0.82 0.09
N THR A 326 -23.47 -1.44 0.29
CA THR A 326 -24.57 -0.87 1.08
C THR A 326 -25.12 -1.92 2.04
N ASN A 327 -26.01 -1.52 2.95
CA ASN A 327 -26.75 -2.45 3.79
C ASN A 327 -27.76 -3.31 3.01
N VAL A 328 -28.11 -2.94 1.78
CA VAL A 328 -29.06 -3.69 0.92
C VAL A 328 -28.36 -4.65 -0.03
N GLY A 329 -27.05 -4.53 -0.22
CA GLY A 329 -26.28 -5.41 -1.09
C GLY A 329 -24.87 -4.89 -1.39
N ASP A 330 -24.06 -5.80 -1.91
CA ASP A 330 -22.73 -5.54 -2.46
C ASP A 330 -22.82 -5.53 -3.99
N PHE A 331 -22.61 -4.37 -4.60
CA PHE A 331 -22.70 -4.14 -6.04
C PHE A 331 -21.33 -3.95 -6.69
N ARG A 332 -20.27 -4.48 -6.07
CA ARG A 332 -18.91 -4.44 -6.65
C ARG A 332 -18.71 -5.36 -7.84
N ASP A 333 -19.45 -6.48 -7.86
CA ASP A 333 -19.38 -7.53 -8.88
C ASP A 333 -20.79 -8.10 -9.15
N GLY A 334 -20.90 -9.12 -10.00
CA GLY A 334 -22.13 -9.89 -10.22
C GLY A 334 -23.28 -9.08 -10.81
N LEU A 335 -22.99 -7.93 -11.42
CA LEU A 335 -23.97 -7.10 -12.10
C LEU A 335 -24.37 -7.75 -13.44
N THR A 336 -25.65 -7.65 -13.76
CA THR A 336 -26.17 -8.02 -15.08
C THR A 336 -26.68 -6.77 -15.78
N PHE A 337 -26.14 -6.46 -16.95
CA PHE A 337 -26.57 -5.31 -17.75
C PHE A 337 -28.02 -5.45 -18.21
N VAL A 338 -28.77 -4.35 -18.13
CA VAL A 338 -30.20 -4.27 -18.48
C VAL A 338 -30.42 -3.32 -19.65
N SER A 339 -29.97 -2.07 -19.53
CA SER A 339 -30.18 -1.05 -20.56
C SER A 339 -29.18 0.09 -20.48
N ARG A 340 -29.07 0.82 -21.59
CA ARG A 340 -28.35 2.08 -21.73
C ARG A 340 -29.32 3.17 -22.15
N GLU A 341 -29.16 4.36 -21.56
CA GLU A 341 -29.88 5.58 -21.93
C GLU A 341 -28.87 6.71 -22.10
N ASP A 342 -28.99 7.49 -23.17
CA ASP A 342 -28.12 8.63 -23.47
C ASP A 342 -28.96 9.90 -23.61
N GLU A 343 -28.51 10.99 -22.98
CA GLU A 343 -29.17 12.29 -23.06
C GLU A 343 -28.15 13.44 -23.04
N GLU A 344 -28.52 14.58 -23.62
CA GLU A 344 -27.82 15.85 -23.40
C GLU A 344 -28.39 16.48 -22.12
N VAL A 345 -27.51 16.93 -21.22
CA VAL A 345 -27.88 17.55 -19.95
C VAL A 345 -27.29 18.95 -19.85
N THR A 346 -28.05 19.89 -19.29
CA THR A 346 -27.57 21.22 -18.92
C THR A 346 -27.79 21.42 -17.44
N ASP A 347 -26.71 21.50 -16.67
CA ASP A 347 -26.76 21.86 -15.25
C ASP A 347 -26.52 23.35 -15.09
N SER A 348 -27.48 24.03 -14.47
CA SER A 348 -27.50 25.49 -14.30
C SER A 348 -27.44 25.84 -12.81
N TYR A 349 -26.46 26.65 -12.41
CA TYR A 349 -26.26 27.02 -11.01
C TYR A 349 -25.63 28.40 -10.82
N ASP A 350 -25.97 29.04 -9.71
CA ASP A 350 -25.41 30.34 -9.32
C ASP A 350 -24.17 30.16 -8.43
N LEU A 351 -23.12 30.93 -8.70
CA LEU A 351 -21.89 30.93 -7.91
C LEU A 351 -21.83 32.18 -7.03
N ILE A 352 -22.05 31.98 -5.73
CA ILE A 352 -22.00 33.09 -4.75
C ILE A 352 -20.54 33.47 -4.47
N GLY A 353 -20.15 34.69 -4.85
CA GLY A 353 -18.84 35.26 -4.52
C GLY A 353 -17.70 34.93 -5.50
N ALA A 354 -18.02 34.33 -6.65
CA ALA A 354 -17.08 34.12 -7.74
C ALA A 354 -17.08 35.30 -8.73
N LYS A 355 -16.16 35.27 -9.70
CA LYS A 355 -16.08 36.28 -10.79
C LYS A 355 -17.19 36.12 -11.84
N VAL A 356 -17.77 34.94 -11.90
CA VAL A 356 -18.93 34.58 -12.72
C VAL A 356 -20.04 34.29 -11.73
N ASP A 357 -21.23 34.88 -11.91
CA ASP A 357 -22.37 34.75 -11.00
C ASP A 357 -23.34 33.63 -11.38
N HIS A 358 -23.33 33.20 -12.65
CA HIS A 358 -24.17 32.14 -13.18
C HIS A 358 -23.40 31.24 -14.15
N VAL A 359 -23.57 29.92 -14.05
CA VAL A 359 -22.96 28.94 -14.93
C VAL A 359 -24.02 28.01 -15.49
N ASP A 360 -24.04 27.87 -16.82
CA ASP A 360 -24.73 26.81 -17.55
C ASP A 360 -23.68 25.85 -18.10
N ALA A 361 -23.67 24.62 -17.59
CA ALA A 361 -22.76 23.56 -18.04
C ALA A 361 -23.53 22.52 -18.84
N THR A 362 -23.29 22.47 -20.16
CA THR A 362 -23.85 21.44 -21.03
C THR A 362 -22.89 20.26 -21.15
N GLY A 363 -23.42 19.06 -21.02
CA GLY A 363 -22.67 17.82 -21.13
C GLY A 363 -23.50 16.69 -21.70
N ASN A 364 -22.84 15.58 -22.00
CA ASN A 364 -23.48 14.34 -22.41
C ASN A 364 -23.60 13.41 -21.20
N GLN A 365 -24.77 12.84 -20.99
CA GLN A 365 -25.03 11.85 -19.94
C GLN A 365 -25.23 10.47 -20.56
N MET A 366 -24.59 9.46 -19.97
CA MET A 366 -24.86 8.06 -20.23
C MET A 366 -25.29 7.40 -18.92
N THR A 367 -26.44 6.72 -18.95
CA THR A 367 -26.96 5.92 -17.83
C THR A 367 -26.88 4.45 -18.19
N LEU A 368 -26.15 3.69 -17.39
CA LEU A 368 -26.02 2.24 -17.50
C LEU A 368 -26.81 1.57 -16.38
N ASN A 369 -27.84 0.81 -16.73
CA ASN A 369 -28.71 0.12 -15.79
C ASN A 369 -28.30 -1.35 -15.65
N PHE A 370 -28.21 -1.81 -14.41
CA PHE A 370 -27.84 -3.16 -14.03
C PHE A 370 -28.82 -3.74 -13.01
N THR A 371 -28.79 -5.06 -12.85
CA THR A 371 -29.49 -5.78 -11.78
C THR A 371 -28.57 -6.77 -11.08
N LYS A 372 -28.77 -6.95 -9.77
CA LYS A 372 -28.15 -8.01 -8.97
C LYS A 372 -29.10 -8.42 -7.85
N GLY A 373 -29.39 -9.72 -7.74
CA GLY A 373 -30.24 -10.24 -6.66
C GLY A 373 -31.66 -9.62 -6.58
N GLY A 374 -32.19 -9.14 -7.71
CA GLY A 374 -33.49 -8.44 -7.79
C GLY A 374 -33.44 -6.95 -7.43
N ALA A 375 -32.29 -6.41 -7.02
CA ALA A 375 -32.09 -4.99 -6.85
C ALA A 375 -31.59 -4.34 -8.16
N SER A 376 -32.04 -3.12 -8.42
CA SER A 376 -31.57 -2.28 -9.52
C SER A 376 -30.36 -1.45 -9.08
N TYR A 377 -29.38 -1.33 -9.96
CA TYR A 377 -28.18 -0.52 -9.76
C TYR A 377 -27.91 0.26 -11.05
N SER A 378 -27.76 1.58 -10.97
CA SER A 378 -27.55 2.42 -12.14
C SER A 378 -26.28 3.23 -11.95
N ILE A 379 -25.45 3.26 -12.99
CA ILE A 379 -24.30 4.15 -13.09
C ILE A 379 -24.71 5.28 -14.02
N ILE A 380 -24.73 6.50 -13.50
CA ILE A 380 -25.00 7.70 -14.29
C ILE A 380 -23.68 8.43 -14.40
N VAL A 381 -23.20 8.60 -15.62
CA VAL A 381 -21.99 9.38 -15.90
C VAL A 381 -22.36 10.59 -16.73
N ARG A 382 -21.84 11.75 -16.36
CA ARG A 382 -21.97 13.01 -17.11
C ARG A 382 -20.61 13.48 -17.52
N VAL A 383 -20.46 13.87 -18.79
CA VAL A 383 -19.19 14.37 -19.32
C VAL A 383 -19.42 15.74 -19.96
N TYR A 384 -18.79 16.74 -19.38
CA TYR A 384 -18.75 18.14 -19.82
C TYR A 384 -17.39 18.42 -20.45
N ASP A 385 -17.24 19.57 -21.11
CA ASP A 385 -15.96 19.97 -21.72
C ASP A 385 -14.85 20.24 -20.68
N ASP A 386 -15.20 20.44 -19.41
CA ASP A 386 -14.28 20.74 -18.31
C ASP A 386 -14.14 19.63 -17.26
N GLY A 387 -14.89 18.54 -17.37
CA GLY A 387 -14.82 17.44 -16.42
C GLY A 387 -15.84 16.33 -16.63
N MET A 388 -15.79 15.33 -15.76
CA MET A 388 -16.80 14.28 -15.68
C MET A 388 -17.29 14.09 -14.25
N ALA A 389 -18.52 13.59 -14.11
CA ALA A 389 -19.17 13.30 -12.84
C ALA A 389 -19.83 11.92 -12.84
#